data_AF-R7N3J0-F1
#
_entry.id   AF-R7N3J0-F1
#
_cell.length_a   1.000
_cell.length_b   1.000
_cell.length_c   1.000
_cell.angle_alpha   90.00
_cell.angle_beta   90.00
_cell.angle_gamma   90.00
#
_symmetry.space_group_name_H-M   'P 1'
#
loop_
_entity.id
_entity.type
_entity.pdbx_description
1 polymer ?
#
loop_
_entity_poly.entity_id
_entity_poly.type
_entity_poly.pdbx_seq_one_letter_code
_entity_poly.pdbx_strand_id
1 'polypeptide(L)'
;MRDKKLWEIRYSCLDEYLTQELGIDYTMASRFINLNNKYSWNGNSMEIAERYRDYSPGLLIEMLSMPKELEEKVTPDMTIRQVRGIKKQDKQKKDPIPEAAEVIIDGEYREVEEKKKEMVATSQFLEKGDSKPRKCITGMSESGFCACCGVDGIQCCAQCERSCNGRCGWIPERSDKQITPDDELTKLRRLLEKKKNELQECVEIDAVDPLPEGYIWERKVVVGALAGMLCDLEDVEEQSKQEPEQLEIPLLKNNDQRKEWLANYRNWGLWYRDEHIDVNYYKFDFRDGSRLVVAEYPQRHCYWKKDKEDQHYYHLLEKGRKGYGDVVYDSQFIHSADSETYLVDFLKNLQRGDK
;
A
#
# COMPACT_ATOMS: atom_id res chain seq x y z
N MET A 1 9.80 -28.75 -3.54
CA MET A 1 8.65 -27.81 -3.56
C MET A 1 8.78 -26.69 -2.52
N ARG A 2 8.82 -26.99 -1.21
CA ARG A 2 8.91 -25.95 -0.15
C ARG A 2 10.23 -25.17 -0.13
N ASP A 3 11.37 -25.86 -0.07
CA ASP A 3 12.68 -25.20 0.15
C ASP A 3 13.15 -24.40 -1.07
N LYS A 4 12.71 -24.81 -2.27
CA LYS A 4 12.90 -24.08 -3.53
C LYS A 4 11.78 -23.07 -3.82
N LYS A 5 10.82 -22.91 -2.90
CA LYS A 5 9.67 -22.00 -2.99
C LYS A 5 8.92 -22.04 -4.33
N LEU A 6 8.80 -23.22 -4.91
CA LEU A 6 8.23 -23.39 -6.26
C LEU A 6 6.74 -23.00 -6.35
N TRP A 7 6.06 -22.91 -5.21
CA TRP A 7 4.68 -22.42 -5.12
C TRP A 7 4.54 -20.93 -5.42
N GLU A 8 5.60 -20.11 -5.26
CA GLU A 8 5.57 -18.65 -5.52
C GLU A 8 5.31 -18.31 -7.01
N ILE A 9 5.37 -19.32 -7.89
CA ILE A 9 5.07 -19.18 -9.32
C ILE A 9 3.56 -18.98 -9.57
N ARG A 10 2.70 -19.60 -8.74
CA ARG A 10 1.24 -19.63 -8.93
C ARG A 10 0.41 -19.25 -7.71
N TYR A 11 0.98 -19.28 -6.50
CA TYR A 11 0.24 -19.07 -5.25
C TYR A 11 0.89 -17.97 -4.41
N SER A 12 0.06 -17.21 -3.70
CA SER A 12 0.50 -16.07 -2.90
C SER A 12 1.19 -16.49 -1.59
N CYS A 13 0.86 -17.67 -1.08
CA CYS A 13 1.52 -18.29 0.06
C CYS A 13 1.52 -19.82 -0.05
N LEU A 14 2.40 -20.47 0.71
CA LEU A 14 2.49 -21.94 0.74
C LEU A 14 1.17 -22.60 1.17
N ASP A 15 0.44 -21.98 2.09
CA ASP A 15 -0.83 -22.53 2.62
C ASP A 15 -1.92 -22.61 1.53
N GLU A 16 -1.96 -21.60 0.66
CA GLU A 16 -2.84 -21.57 -0.50
C GLU A 16 -2.54 -22.71 -1.48
N TYR A 17 -1.26 -22.93 -1.80
CA TYR A 17 -0.82 -24.06 -2.63
C TYR A 17 -1.20 -25.41 -2.02
N LEU A 18 -0.90 -25.61 -0.73
CA LEU A 18 -1.16 -26.88 -0.04
C LEU A 18 -2.65 -27.22 -0.03
N THR A 19 -3.50 -26.23 0.19
CA THR A 19 -4.96 -26.42 0.23
C THR A 19 -5.54 -26.66 -1.14
N GLN A 20 -5.16 -25.86 -2.15
CA GLN A 20 -5.78 -25.92 -3.48
C GLN A 20 -5.29 -27.10 -4.32
N GLU A 21 -3.98 -27.38 -4.32
CA GLU A 21 -3.40 -28.42 -5.18
C GLU A 21 -3.33 -29.78 -4.51
N LEU A 22 -3.04 -29.79 -3.21
CA LEU A 22 -2.79 -31.04 -2.47
C LEU A 22 -3.91 -31.40 -1.49
N GLY A 23 -4.87 -30.50 -1.25
CA GLY A 23 -5.98 -30.74 -0.33
C GLY A 23 -5.53 -31.00 1.12
N ILE A 24 -4.36 -30.50 1.52
CA ILE A 24 -3.79 -30.69 2.86
C ILE A 24 -3.48 -29.36 3.53
N ASP A 25 -3.58 -29.32 4.85
CA ASP A 25 -3.19 -28.14 5.62
C ASP A 25 -1.66 -28.08 5.87
N TYR A 26 -1.19 -26.91 6.29
CA TYR A 26 0.21 -26.68 6.65
C TYR A 26 0.74 -27.66 7.71
N THR A 27 -0.08 -28.03 8.69
CA THR A 27 0.33 -28.93 9.78
C THR A 27 0.61 -30.34 9.26
N MET A 28 -0.26 -30.86 8.39
CA MET A 28 -0.07 -32.14 7.71
C MET A 28 1.15 -32.11 6.78
N ALA A 29 1.29 -31.05 5.98
CA ALA A 29 2.44 -30.89 5.09
C ALA A 29 3.77 -30.85 5.87
N SER A 30 3.82 -30.10 6.97
CA SER A 30 5.00 -30.01 7.84
C SER A 30 5.35 -31.38 8.44
N ARG A 31 4.36 -32.17 8.87
CA ARG A 31 4.59 -33.54 9.35
C ARG A 31 5.20 -34.44 8.28
N PHE A 32 4.70 -34.40 7.04
CA PHE A 32 5.24 -35.21 5.94
C PHE A 32 6.65 -34.78 5.55
N ILE A 33 6.92 -33.48 5.53
CA ILE A 33 8.27 -32.95 5.25
C ILE A 33 9.25 -33.41 6.33
N ASN A 34 8.87 -33.31 7.60
CA ASN A 34 9.73 -33.72 8.71
C ASN A 34 9.97 -35.24 8.72
N LEU A 35 8.96 -36.05 8.39
CA LEU A 35 9.13 -37.49 8.17
C LEU A 35 10.16 -37.75 7.08
N ASN A 36 10.00 -37.09 5.93
CA ASN A 36 10.85 -37.29 4.79
C ASN A 36 12.29 -36.86 5.08
N ASN A 37 12.49 -35.67 5.66
CA ASN A 37 13.81 -35.17 6.02
C ASN A 37 14.56 -36.08 6.99
N LYS A 38 13.85 -36.72 7.94
CA LYS A 38 14.47 -37.54 8.97
C LYS A 38 14.66 -39.01 8.58
N TYR A 39 13.72 -39.59 7.85
CA TYR A 39 13.65 -41.05 7.62
C TYR A 39 13.85 -41.48 6.16
N SER A 40 13.89 -40.55 5.19
CA SER A 40 14.21 -40.90 3.81
C SER A 40 15.71 -41.09 3.58
N TRP A 41 16.07 -41.73 2.46
CA TRP A 41 17.45 -41.89 2.03
C TRP A 41 18.12 -40.52 1.79
N ASN A 42 19.09 -40.16 2.63
CA ASN A 42 19.80 -38.87 2.61
C ASN A 42 18.92 -37.61 2.76
N GLY A 43 17.66 -37.75 3.18
CA GLY A 43 16.72 -36.63 3.29
C GLY A 43 16.17 -36.17 1.93
N ASN A 44 14.95 -35.66 1.91
CA ASN A 44 14.27 -35.19 0.69
C ASN A 44 14.26 -36.22 -0.47
N SER A 45 14.14 -37.52 -0.14
CA SER A 45 14.12 -38.61 -1.10
C SER A 45 12.76 -39.30 -1.16
N MET A 46 12.42 -39.89 -2.30
CA MET A 46 11.21 -40.71 -2.45
C MET A 46 11.31 -42.06 -1.74
N GLU A 47 12.53 -42.50 -1.42
CA GLU A 47 12.79 -43.80 -0.81
C GLU A 47 13.06 -43.66 0.70
N ILE A 48 12.51 -44.56 1.50
CA ILE A 48 12.81 -44.65 2.93
C ILE A 48 14.24 -45.22 3.11
N ALA A 49 15.00 -44.66 4.06
CA ALA A 49 16.34 -45.18 4.34
C ALA A 49 16.25 -46.63 4.84
N GLU A 50 17.21 -47.47 4.44
CA GLU A 50 17.14 -48.93 4.65
C GLU A 50 16.85 -49.33 6.11
N ARG A 51 17.42 -48.61 7.08
CA ARG A 51 17.20 -48.86 8.52
C ARG A 51 15.76 -48.64 9.01
N TYR A 52 14.93 -47.95 8.22
CA TYR A 52 13.53 -47.65 8.56
C TYR A 52 12.53 -48.34 7.62
N ARG A 53 13.00 -49.18 6.67
CA ARG A 53 12.17 -49.83 5.64
C ARG A 53 11.01 -50.63 6.23
N ASP A 54 11.25 -51.28 7.37
CA ASP A 54 10.27 -52.17 8.02
C ASP A 54 9.38 -51.45 9.06
N TYR A 55 9.58 -50.13 9.27
CA TYR A 55 8.79 -49.37 10.22
C TYR A 55 7.47 -48.93 9.60
N SER A 56 6.36 -49.10 10.33
CA SER A 56 5.07 -48.59 9.87
C SER A 56 5.04 -47.04 9.86
N PRO A 57 4.28 -46.41 8.94
CA PRO A 57 4.18 -44.94 8.89
C PRO A 57 3.73 -44.31 10.22
N GLY A 58 2.81 -44.97 10.93
CA GLY A 58 2.35 -44.51 12.25
C GLY A 58 3.44 -44.54 13.31
N LEU A 59 4.36 -45.49 13.24
CA LEU A 59 5.51 -45.58 14.15
C LEU A 59 6.49 -44.44 13.89
N LEU A 60 6.80 -44.17 12.62
CA LEU A 60 7.67 -43.07 12.22
C LEU A 60 7.11 -41.70 12.63
N ILE A 61 5.80 -41.50 12.53
CA ILE A 61 5.11 -40.28 13.02
C ILE A 61 5.30 -40.12 14.52
N GLU A 62 5.13 -41.19 15.30
CA GLU A 62 5.38 -41.12 16.74
C GLU A 62 6.85 -40.83 17.04
N MET A 63 7.78 -41.44 16.30
CA MET A 63 9.21 -41.23 16.49
C MET A 63 9.68 -39.80 16.19
N LEU A 64 8.97 -39.05 15.33
CA LEU A 64 9.32 -37.64 15.03
C LEU A 64 9.42 -36.76 16.29
N SER A 65 8.54 -37.00 17.26
CA SER A 65 8.44 -36.21 18.50
C SER A 65 9.21 -36.83 19.67
N MET A 66 10.18 -37.73 19.37
CA MET A 66 11.05 -38.34 20.36
C MET A 66 12.49 -37.86 20.23
N PRO A 67 13.20 -37.65 21.34
CA PRO A 67 14.65 -37.48 21.33
C PRO A 67 15.34 -38.80 20.91
N LYS A 68 16.56 -38.68 20.39
CA LYS A 68 17.28 -39.77 19.72
C LYS A 68 17.47 -41.00 20.61
N GLU A 69 17.66 -40.80 21.91
CA GLU A 69 17.87 -41.86 22.90
C GLU A 69 16.62 -42.72 23.13
N LEU A 70 15.42 -42.17 22.88
CA LEU A 70 14.16 -42.91 22.95
C LEU A 70 13.80 -43.53 21.61
N GLU A 71 14.21 -42.92 20.51
CA GLU A 71 14.05 -43.45 19.16
C GLU A 71 14.77 -44.79 18.99
N GLU A 72 15.99 -44.91 19.53
CA GLU A 72 16.79 -46.15 19.49
C GLU A 72 16.12 -47.34 20.21
N LYS A 73 15.13 -47.08 21.07
CA LYS A 73 14.37 -48.13 21.80
C LYS A 73 13.15 -48.63 21.03
N VAL A 74 12.84 -48.04 19.88
CA VAL A 74 11.68 -48.41 19.07
C VAL A 74 12.09 -49.40 17.98
N THR A 75 11.45 -50.57 17.96
CA THR A 75 11.63 -51.60 16.94
C THR A 75 10.41 -51.65 16.00
N PRO A 76 10.56 -52.11 14.74
CA PRO A 76 9.47 -52.10 13.75
C PRO A 76 8.24 -52.92 14.16
N ASP A 77 8.43 -53.97 14.97
CA ASP A 77 7.35 -54.84 15.48
C ASP A 77 6.52 -54.22 16.61
N MET A 78 6.91 -53.04 17.11
CA MET A 78 6.19 -52.36 18.19
C MET A 78 4.88 -51.75 17.71
N THR A 79 3.87 -51.83 18.56
CA THR A 79 2.60 -51.10 18.36
C THR A 79 2.76 -49.62 18.72
N ILE A 80 1.97 -48.75 18.07
CA ILE A 80 1.88 -47.32 18.39
C ILE A 80 1.59 -47.11 19.89
N ARG A 81 0.80 -47.98 20.51
CA ARG A 81 0.48 -47.93 21.95
C ARG A 81 1.72 -48.15 22.82
N GLN A 82 2.59 -49.09 22.44
CA GLN A 82 3.85 -49.35 23.15
C GLN A 82 4.83 -48.17 23.01
N VAL A 83 4.95 -47.57 21.82
CA VAL A 83 5.79 -46.38 21.59
C VAL A 83 5.30 -45.17 22.39
N ARG A 84 3.99 -44.93 22.43
CA ARG A 84 3.39 -43.92 23.31
C ARG A 84 3.62 -44.23 24.80
N GLY A 85 3.73 -45.51 25.16
CA GLY A 85 4.12 -45.95 26.50
C GLY A 85 5.55 -45.53 26.86
N ILE A 86 6.51 -45.71 25.95
CA ILE A 86 7.90 -45.27 26.12
C ILE A 86 7.96 -43.75 26.37
N LYS A 87 7.24 -42.95 25.58
CA LYS A 87 7.14 -41.49 25.75
C LYS A 87 6.59 -41.09 27.13
N LYS A 88 5.57 -41.80 27.62
CA LYS A 88 4.95 -41.52 28.92
C LYS A 88 5.87 -41.87 30.09
N GLN A 89 6.61 -42.96 30.00
CA GLN A 89 7.56 -43.38 31.04
C GLN A 89 8.74 -42.40 31.16
N ASP A 90 9.18 -41.78 30.06
CA ASP A 90 10.22 -40.75 30.10
C ASP A 90 9.72 -39.42 30.72
N LYS A 91 8.49 -39.01 30.39
CA LYS A 91 7.85 -37.84 31.01
C LYS A 91 7.65 -37.98 32.52
N GLN A 92 7.41 -39.20 33.01
CA GLN A 92 7.23 -39.47 34.45
C GLN A 92 8.54 -39.57 35.23
N LYS A 93 9.70 -39.70 34.55
CA LYS A 93 11.03 -39.73 35.19
C LYS A 93 11.65 -38.35 35.39
N LYS A 94 11.03 -37.29 34.88
CA LYS A 94 11.44 -35.90 35.10
C LYS A 94 10.58 -35.32 36.23
N ASP A 95 11.19 -34.84 37.32
CA ASP A 95 10.49 -34.24 38.46
C ASP A 95 9.58 -33.07 38.02
N PRO A 96 8.45 -32.81 38.71
CA PRO A 96 7.51 -31.79 38.29
C PRO A 96 8.11 -30.38 38.47
N ILE A 97 8.40 -29.74 37.35
CA ILE A 97 8.71 -28.31 37.25
C ILE A 97 7.40 -27.52 37.47
N PRO A 98 7.40 -26.36 38.16
CA PRO A 98 6.19 -25.60 38.44
C PRO A 98 5.43 -25.24 37.16
N GLU A 99 4.11 -25.13 37.29
CA GLU A 99 3.12 -24.80 36.26
C GLU A 99 3.29 -23.37 35.71
N ALA A 100 4.44 -23.11 35.09
CA ALA A 100 4.83 -21.87 34.43
C ALA A 100 5.96 -22.12 33.41
N ALA A 101 5.95 -23.27 32.73
CA ALA A 101 6.82 -23.54 31.59
C ALA A 101 5.94 -23.88 30.38
N GLU A 102 5.63 -22.83 29.63
CA GLU A 102 5.06 -22.90 28.29
C GLU A 102 5.82 -23.91 27.43
N VAL A 103 5.10 -24.84 26.80
CA VAL A 103 5.65 -25.62 25.70
C VAL A 103 5.60 -24.71 24.48
N ILE A 104 6.71 -24.03 24.24
CA ILE A 104 7.02 -23.36 22.97
C ILE A 104 7.08 -24.46 21.90
N ILE A 105 6.10 -24.45 20.99
CA ILE A 105 6.21 -25.09 19.67
C ILE A 105 6.40 -23.94 18.69
N ASP A 106 7.61 -23.85 18.16
CA ASP A 106 8.13 -22.99 17.08
C ASP A 106 7.14 -21.98 16.47
N GLY A 107 7.25 -20.74 16.95
CA GLY A 107 6.84 -19.55 16.25
C GLY A 107 7.87 -18.46 16.53
N GLU A 108 8.75 -18.21 15.56
CA GLU A 108 9.76 -17.16 15.59
C GLU A 108 9.13 -15.80 15.97
N TYR A 109 9.56 -15.21 17.10
CA TYR A 109 9.29 -13.81 17.45
C TYR A 109 10.63 -13.10 17.71
N ARG A 110 10.85 -11.96 17.04
CA ARG A 110 12.01 -11.07 17.25
C ARG A 110 11.80 -10.18 18.46
N GLU A 111 12.87 -10.02 19.25
CA GLU A 111 12.97 -9.25 20.50
C GLU A 111 13.00 -7.72 20.30
N VAL A 112 12.53 -6.96 21.29
CA VAL A 112 12.97 -5.58 21.56
C VAL A 112 13.15 -5.39 23.07
N GLU A 113 14.35 -4.95 23.49
CA GLU A 113 14.77 -4.74 24.88
C GLU A 113 14.10 -3.52 25.56
N GLU A 114 13.59 -3.68 26.78
CA GLU A 114 13.11 -2.58 27.63
C GLU A 114 14.19 -2.11 28.63
N LYS A 115 14.66 -0.86 28.47
CA LYS A 115 15.35 -0.12 29.54
C LYS A 115 14.34 0.62 30.42
N LYS A 116 14.24 0.22 31.69
CA LYS A 116 13.53 0.97 32.74
C LYS A 116 14.20 2.31 33.03
N LYS A 117 13.42 3.40 33.04
CA LYS A 117 13.73 4.63 33.79
C LYS A 117 12.52 5.14 34.57
N GLU A 118 12.83 5.59 35.77
CA GLU A 118 11.94 6.02 36.85
C GLU A 118 11.09 7.26 36.51
N MET A 119 9.91 7.33 37.12
CA MET A 119 8.96 8.45 37.05
C MET A 119 9.22 9.43 38.20
N VAL A 120 9.23 10.74 37.90
CA VAL A 120 9.07 11.81 38.89
C VAL A 120 7.85 12.65 38.52
N ALA A 121 6.99 12.87 39.52
CA ALA A 121 5.67 13.49 39.41
C ALA A 121 5.71 15.02 39.18
N THR A 122 4.66 15.60 38.57
CA THR A 122 4.02 16.84 39.05
C THR A 122 2.57 17.01 38.51
N SER A 123 1.66 17.25 39.46
CA SER A 123 0.45 18.10 39.46
C SER A 123 -0.78 17.90 38.56
N GLN A 124 -1.88 17.58 39.26
CA GLN A 124 -3.15 18.34 39.36
C GLN A 124 -4.36 17.97 38.46
N PHE A 125 -5.29 17.26 39.13
CA PHE A 125 -6.75 17.42 39.23
C PHE A 125 -7.64 17.56 37.98
N LEU A 126 -8.61 16.64 37.86
CA LEU A 126 -10.04 16.90 38.10
C LEU A 126 -10.78 15.56 38.31
N GLU A 127 -11.54 15.45 39.39
CA GLU A 127 -12.38 14.27 39.69
C GLU A 127 -13.76 14.41 39.01
N LYS A 128 -14.16 13.39 38.23
CA LYS A 128 -15.45 12.69 38.37
C LYS A 128 -15.64 11.55 37.37
N GLY A 129 -15.96 10.37 37.92
CA GLY A 129 -16.45 9.19 37.22
C GLY A 129 -15.48 8.02 37.35
N ASP A 130 -15.82 7.01 38.16
CA ASP A 130 -15.10 5.74 38.32
C ASP A 130 -15.12 4.90 37.03
N SER A 131 -14.44 5.37 35.99
CA SER A 131 -13.94 4.50 34.93
C SER A 131 -12.43 4.54 35.03
N LYS A 132 -11.83 3.42 35.45
CA LYS A 132 -10.37 3.23 35.36
C LYS A 132 -9.90 3.73 33.99
N PRO A 133 -8.78 4.46 33.89
CA PRO A 133 -8.30 4.97 32.62
C PRO A 133 -8.12 3.78 31.67
N ARG A 134 -8.83 3.81 30.54
CA ARG A 134 -8.92 2.67 29.61
C ARG A 134 -7.65 2.59 28.79
N LYS A 135 -7.12 1.39 28.60
CA LYS A 135 -5.90 1.19 27.80
C LYS A 135 -6.16 1.37 26.32
N CYS A 136 -5.21 1.99 25.62
CA CYS A 136 -5.23 2.08 24.16
C CYS A 136 -5.03 0.68 23.56
N ILE A 137 -6.04 0.15 22.85
CA ILE A 137 -5.96 -1.18 22.23
C ILE A 137 -5.01 -1.22 21.03
N THR A 138 -4.69 -0.06 20.43
CA THR A 138 -3.76 0.05 19.30
C THR A 138 -2.34 0.44 19.72
N GLY A 139 -2.12 0.77 21.00
CA GLY A 139 -0.82 1.25 21.49
C GLY A 139 -0.40 2.64 20.99
N MET A 140 -1.26 3.38 20.26
CA MET A 140 -0.91 4.68 19.67
C MET A 140 -0.91 5.85 20.66
N SER A 141 -1.51 5.69 21.84
CA SER A 141 -1.43 6.69 22.91
C SER A 141 -0.13 6.52 23.67
N GLU A 142 0.70 7.57 23.70
CA GLU A 142 1.96 7.58 24.46
C GLU A 142 1.75 7.37 25.97
N SER A 143 0.63 7.84 26.52
CA SER A 143 0.26 7.61 27.92
C SER A 143 -0.31 6.21 28.16
N GLY A 144 -0.53 5.43 27.10
CA GLY A 144 -1.16 4.12 27.15
C GLY A 144 -2.67 4.16 27.41
N PHE A 145 -3.28 5.35 27.55
CA PHE A 145 -4.69 5.51 27.90
C PHE A 145 -5.50 6.24 26.82
N CYS A 146 -6.69 5.74 26.50
CA CYS A 146 -7.55 6.31 25.45
C CYS A 146 -8.97 6.58 25.96
N ALA A 147 -9.50 7.77 25.67
CA ALA A 147 -10.85 8.18 26.06
C ALA A 147 -11.96 7.52 25.21
N CYS A 148 -11.64 6.97 24.04
CA CYS A 148 -12.63 6.61 23.01
C CYS A 148 -12.73 5.11 22.70
N CYS A 149 -11.68 4.33 22.99
CA CYS A 149 -11.65 2.90 22.66
C CYS A 149 -12.58 2.10 23.59
N GLY A 150 -13.53 1.36 23.01
CA GLY A 150 -14.41 0.45 23.75
C GLY A 150 -15.57 1.11 24.50
N VAL A 151 -16.00 2.31 24.10
CA VAL A 151 -17.30 2.86 24.51
C VAL A 151 -18.38 2.24 23.61
N ASP A 152 -19.44 1.67 24.19
CA ASP A 152 -20.64 1.19 23.50
C ASP A 152 -20.39 0.29 22.26
N GLY A 153 -19.34 -0.53 22.28
CA GLY A 153 -18.99 -1.44 21.16
C GLY A 153 -18.36 -0.76 19.94
N ILE A 154 -17.96 0.50 20.05
CA ILE A 154 -17.41 1.31 18.94
C ILE A 154 -15.97 0.87 18.62
N GLN A 155 -15.68 0.64 17.33
CA GLN A 155 -14.34 0.30 16.82
C GLN A 155 -13.38 1.50 16.84
N CYS A 156 -12.08 1.22 16.98
CA CYS A 156 -11.05 2.25 17.01
C CYS A 156 -10.97 3.03 15.69
N CYS A 157 -10.85 4.37 15.75
CA CYS A 157 -10.69 5.21 14.56
C CYS A 157 -9.47 4.80 13.70
N ALA A 158 -8.42 4.26 14.31
CA ALA A 158 -7.24 3.77 13.59
C ALA A 158 -7.49 2.50 12.76
N GLN A 159 -8.57 1.77 13.05
CA GLN A 159 -9.00 0.57 12.31
C GLN A 159 -10.22 0.86 11.42
N CYS A 160 -10.69 2.11 11.37
CA CYS A 160 -11.85 2.49 10.58
C CYS A 160 -11.43 2.84 9.14
N GLU A 161 -12.05 2.19 8.16
CA GLU A 161 -11.82 2.46 6.74
C GLU A 161 -12.35 3.83 6.31
N ARG A 162 -13.36 4.35 7.01
CA ARG A 162 -13.94 5.68 6.76
C ARG A 162 -13.30 6.72 7.68
N SER A 163 -12.87 7.84 7.12
CA SER A 163 -12.36 9.02 7.82
C SER A 163 -13.46 9.69 8.66
N CYS A 164 -13.89 9.04 9.75
CA CYS A 164 -14.83 9.61 10.70
C CYS A 164 -14.05 10.55 11.63
N ASN A 165 -13.91 11.81 11.20
CA ASN A 165 -13.18 12.87 11.90
C ASN A 165 -13.24 12.74 13.43
N GLY A 166 -12.11 12.35 14.01
CA GLY A 166 -11.63 12.90 15.28
C GLY A 166 -12.33 12.50 16.57
N ARG A 167 -12.66 11.22 16.79
CA ARG A 167 -12.96 10.79 18.17
C ARG A 167 -11.70 10.68 19.02
N CYS A 168 -10.63 10.03 18.53
CA CYS A 168 -9.33 10.04 19.22
C CYS A 168 -8.36 11.01 18.54
N GLY A 169 -7.68 11.85 19.33
CA GLY A 169 -6.65 12.80 18.85
C GLY A 169 -5.32 12.16 18.48
N TRP A 170 -5.30 10.84 18.24
CA TRP A 170 -4.10 10.02 18.05
C TRP A 170 -4.18 9.24 16.73
N ILE A 171 -4.57 9.93 15.65
CA ILE A 171 -4.55 9.37 14.30
C ILE A 171 -3.18 9.78 13.73
N PRO A 172 -2.25 8.83 13.46
CA PRO A 172 -1.07 9.17 12.72
C PRO A 172 -1.48 9.71 11.35
N GLU A 173 -0.76 10.71 10.84
CA GLU A 173 -0.90 11.11 9.44
C GLU A 173 -0.80 9.83 8.60
N ARG A 174 -1.87 9.52 7.85
CA ARG A 174 -1.76 8.46 6.84
C ARG A 174 -0.61 8.90 5.96
N SER A 175 0.49 8.16 5.98
CA SER A 175 1.46 8.27 4.91
C SER A 175 0.75 7.71 3.68
N ASP A 176 -0.08 8.54 3.07
CA ASP A 176 -0.39 8.44 1.67
C ASP A 176 0.98 8.63 1.01
N LYS A 177 1.76 7.54 0.93
CA LYS A 177 2.86 7.46 -0.01
C LYS A 177 2.17 7.68 -1.34
N GLN A 178 2.20 8.91 -1.83
CA GLN A 178 1.86 9.23 -3.20
C GLN A 178 2.73 8.30 -4.04
N ILE A 179 2.13 7.22 -4.50
CA ILE A 179 2.75 6.31 -5.43
C ILE A 179 2.98 7.17 -6.67
N THR A 180 4.23 7.52 -6.92
CA THR A 180 4.54 8.38 -8.07
C THR A 180 4.31 7.55 -9.34
N PRO A 181 3.80 8.15 -10.43
CA PRO A 181 3.61 7.43 -11.70
C PRO A 181 4.89 6.71 -12.16
N ASP A 182 6.05 7.31 -11.91
CA ASP A 182 7.38 6.76 -12.25
C ASP A 182 7.69 5.44 -11.52
N ASP A 183 7.26 5.29 -10.26
CA ASP A 183 7.43 4.06 -9.48
C ASP A 183 6.58 2.90 -10.01
N GLU A 184 5.33 3.15 -10.43
CA GLU A 184 4.47 2.11 -11.02
C GLU A 184 4.91 1.72 -12.43
N LEU A 185 5.30 2.70 -13.24
CA LEU A 185 5.79 2.47 -14.60
C LEU A 185 7.08 1.64 -14.55
N THR A 186 7.98 1.91 -13.60
CA THR A 186 9.18 1.10 -13.36
C THR A 186 8.85 -0.33 -12.92
N LYS A 187 7.87 -0.52 -12.03
CA LYS A 187 7.44 -1.87 -11.60
C LYS A 187 6.83 -2.66 -12.76
N LEU A 188 5.99 -2.01 -13.58
CA LEU A 188 5.37 -2.62 -14.75
C LEU A 188 6.39 -3.02 -15.81
N ARG A 189 7.38 -2.17 -16.11
CA ARG A 189 8.49 -2.54 -17.02
C ARG A 189 9.22 -3.79 -16.56
N ARG A 190 9.55 -3.89 -15.26
CA ARG A 190 10.21 -5.08 -14.68
C ARG A 190 9.33 -6.32 -14.77
N LEU A 191 8.03 -6.19 -14.49
CA LEU A 191 7.08 -7.30 -14.56
C LEU A 191 6.90 -7.79 -16.00
N LEU A 192 6.77 -6.87 -16.96
CA LEU A 192 6.67 -7.18 -18.39
C LEU A 192 7.90 -7.96 -18.85
N GLU A 193 9.10 -7.50 -18.48
CA GLU A 193 10.35 -8.17 -18.86
C GLU A 193 10.44 -9.58 -18.28
N LYS A 194 10.10 -9.73 -16.98
CA LYS A 194 10.02 -11.06 -16.35
C LYS A 194 9.05 -11.99 -17.11
N LYS A 195 7.86 -11.50 -17.46
CA LYS A 195 6.83 -12.29 -18.16
C LYS A 195 7.20 -12.61 -19.61
N LYS A 196 7.93 -11.72 -20.30
CA LYS A 196 8.51 -12.00 -21.62
C LYS A 196 9.52 -13.15 -21.55
N ASN A 197 10.41 -13.13 -20.56
CA ASN A 197 11.39 -14.20 -20.36
C ASN A 197 10.71 -15.54 -20.03
N GLU A 198 9.72 -15.55 -19.13
CA GLU A 198 8.92 -16.75 -18.84
C GLU A 198 8.20 -17.31 -20.09
N LEU A 199 7.65 -16.43 -20.95
CA LEU A 199 7.02 -16.84 -22.20
C LEU A 199 8.06 -17.43 -23.17
N GLN A 200 9.24 -16.82 -23.28
CA GLN A 200 10.32 -17.29 -24.13
C GLN A 200 10.77 -18.70 -23.73
N GLU A 201 11.00 -18.95 -22.44
CA GLU A 201 11.32 -20.28 -21.92
C GLU A 201 10.22 -21.31 -22.25
N CYS A 202 8.95 -20.92 -22.13
CA CYS A 202 7.83 -21.82 -22.47
C CYS A 202 7.77 -22.15 -23.96
N VAL A 203 8.10 -21.19 -24.83
CA VAL A 203 8.17 -21.43 -26.29
C VAL A 203 9.31 -22.39 -26.63
N GLU A 204 10.45 -22.27 -25.95
CA GLU A 204 11.59 -23.19 -26.12
C GLU A 204 11.25 -24.62 -25.66
N ILE A 205 10.54 -24.75 -24.53
CA ILE A 205 10.08 -26.06 -24.03
C ILE A 205 9.06 -26.68 -25.01
N ASP A 206 8.05 -25.94 -25.44
CA ASP A 206 6.99 -26.43 -26.35
C ASP A 206 7.53 -26.93 -27.70
N ALA A 207 8.65 -26.37 -28.16
CA ALA A 207 9.34 -26.81 -29.37
C ALA A 207 9.97 -28.21 -29.23
N VAL A 208 10.25 -28.65 -28.00
CA VAL A 208 10.90 -29.94 -27.69
C VAL A 208 9.90 -30.95 -27.12
N ASP A 209 9.03 -30.50 -26.20
CA ASP A 209 7.99 -31.27 -25.55
C ASP A 209 6.69 -30.45 -25.53
N PRO A 210 5.71 -30.78 -26.39
CA PRO A 210 4.50 -29.98 -26.57
C PRO A 210 3.77 -29.76 -25.25
N LEU A 211 3.57 -28.48 -24.92
CA LEU A 211 2.86 -28.06 -23.73
C LEU A 211 1.34 -28.19 -23.93
N PRO A 212 0.55 -28.19 -22.84
CA PRO A 212 -0.90 -28.24 -22.94
C PRO A 212 -1.47 -27.14 -23.84
N GLU A 213 -2.52 -27.49 -24.59
CA GLU A 213 -3.20 -26.57 -25.49
C GLU A 213 -3.65 -25.30 -24.74
N GLY A 214 -3.41 -24.12 -25.32
CA GLY A 214 -3.73 -22.82 -24.72
C GLY A 214 -2.65 -22.24 -23.79
N TYR A 215 -1.67 -23.03 -23.33
CA TYR A 215 -0.69 -22.60 -22.33
C TYR A 215 0.24 -21.46 -22.80
N ILE A 216 0.66 -21.50 -24.06
CA ILE A 216 1.43 -20.41 -24.69
C ILE A 216 0.54 -19.19 -24.93
N TRP A 217 -0.72 -19.42 -25.34
CA TRP A 217 -1.66 -18.34 -25.65
C TRP A 217 -1.94 -17.50 -24.41
N GLU A 218 -2.22 -18.11 -23.26
CA GLU A 218 -2.45 -17.39 -21.99
C GLU A 218 -1.27 -16.47 -21.63
N ARG A 219 -0.03 -16.96 -21.77
CA ARG A 219 1.17 -16.15 -21.52
C ARG A 219 1.35 -15.02 -22.51
N LYS A 220 1.07 -15.26 -23.79
CA LYS A 220 1.07 -14.21 -24.83
C LYS A 220 0.04 -13.13 -24.50
N VAL A 221 -1.14 -13.52 -24.01
CA VAL A 221 -2.17 -12.58 -23.58
C VAL A 221 -1.69 -11.76 -22.39
N VAL A 222 -1.07 -12.38 -21.37
CA VAL A 222 -0.53 -11.65 -20.21
C VAL A 222 0.56 -10.66 -20.63
N VAL A 223 1.50 -11.07 -21.48
CA VAL A 223 2.55 -10.17 -22.01
C VAL A 223 1.94 -9.04 -22.83
N GLY A 224 0.94 -9.33 -23.67
CA GLY A 224 0.22 -8.34 -24.46
C GLY A 224 -0.54 -7.33 -23.60
N ALA A 225 -1.23 -7.80 -22.55
CA ALA A 225 -1.95 -6.95 -21.61
C ALA A 225 -0.99 -6.03 -20.84
N LEU A 226 0.12 -6.57 -20.34
CA LEU A 226 1.15 -5.77 -19.65
C LEU A 226 1.81 -4.74 -20.57
N ALA A 227 2.07 -5.09 -21.83
CA ALA A 227 2.59 -4.15 -22.82
C ALA A 227 1.58 -3.04 -23.15
N GLY A 228 0.30 -3.38 -23.30
CA GLY A 228 -0.77 -2.40 -23.51
C GLY A 228 -0.91 -1.42 -22.34
N MET A 229 -0.95 -1.94 -21.10
CA MET A 229 -0.97 -1.10 -19.89
C MET A 229 0.25 -0.17 -19.82
N LEU A 230 1.42 -0.63 -20.27
CA LEU A 230 2.61 0.22 -20.31
C LEU A 230 2.44 1.36 -21.31
N CYS A 231 1.96 1.07 -22.53
CA CYS A 231 1.68 2.09 -23.53
C CYS A 231 0.67 3.12 -23.02
N ASP A 232 -0.44 2.67 -22.42
CA ASP A 232 -1.47 3.58 -21.88
C ASP A 232 -0.91 4.51 -20.80
N LEU A 233 -0.01 4.01 -19.94
CA LEU A 233 0.62 4.81 -18.89
C LEU A 233 1.71 5.74 -19.42
N GLU A 234 2.49 5.29 -20.41
CA GLU A 234 3.47 6.11 -21.11
C GLU A 234 2.76 7.26 -21.85
N ASP A 235 1.62 6.99 -22.49
CA ASP A 235 0.79 8.02 -23.15
C ASP A 235 0.27 9.07 -22.14
N VAL A 236 -0.18 8.63 -20.96
CA VAL A 236 -0.59 9.56 -19.87
C VAL A 236 0.60 10.37 -19.34
N GLU A 237 1.76 9.74 -19.17
CA GLU A 237 2.96 10.43 -18.73
C GLU A 237 3.45 11.44 -19.78
N GLU A 238 3.34 11.11 -21.06
CA GLU A 238 3.73 11.97 -22.17
C GLU A 238 2.75 13.14 -22.35
N GLN A 239 1.44 12.92 -22.16
CA GLN A 239 0.43 13.98 -22.07
C GLN A 239 0.69 14.92 -20.89
N SER A 240 1.20 14.40 -19.76
CA SER A 240 1.55 15.23 -18.60
C SER A 240 2.81 16.07 -18.82
N LYS A 241 3.71 15.63 -19.71
CA LYS A 241 4.96 16.31 -20.07
C LYS A 241 4.80 17.32 -21.20
N GLN A 242 3.77 17.18 -22.04
CA GLN A 242 3.40 18.17 -23.06
C GLN A 242 2.64 19.36 -22.45
N GLU A 243 3.16 19.94 -21.36
CA GLU A 243 2.68 21.24 -20.91
C GLU A 243 3.13 22.26 -21.97
N PRO A 244 2.21 22.94 -22.68
CA PRO A 244 2.57 23.79 -23.81
C PRO A 244 3.61 24.83 -23.36
N GLU A 245 4.68 25.00 -24.15
CA GLU A 245 5.71 26.02 -23.89
C GLU A 245 5.02 27.35 -23.62
N GLN A 246 5.04 27.76 -22.36
CA GLN A 246 4.17 28.82 -21.93
C GLN A 246 4.67 30.15 -22.49
N LEU A 247 3.78 30.85 -23.20
CA LEU A 247 4.05 32.17 -23.78
C LEU A 247 4.51 33.15 -22.69
N GLU A 248 5.61 33.86 -22.91
CA GLU A 248 6.01 34.94 -22.02
C GLU A 248 4.96 36.05 -22.05
N ILE A 249 4.68 36.65 -20.89
CA ILE A 249 3.76 37.79 -20.84
C ILE A 249 4.32 38.92 -21.72
N PRO A 250 3.56 39.42 -22.71
CA PRO A 250 4.02 40.55 -23.51
C PRO A 250 4.22 41.79 -22.65
N LEU A 251 5.03 42.74 -23.10
CA LEU A 251 5.34 43.94 -22.32
C LEU A 251 4.13 44.90 -22.33
N LEU A 252 3.37 44.93 -21.22
CA LEU A 252 2.10 45.67 -21.11
C LEU A 252 2.37 47.06 -20.51
N LYS A 253 2.25 48.11 -21.32
CA LYS A 253 2.63 49.48 -20.94
C LYS A 253 1.52 50.21 -20.18
N ASN A 254 0.25 49.95 -20.50
CA ASN A 254 -0.90 50.66 -19.93
C ASN A 254 -2.00 49.71 -19.41
N ASN A 255 -3.05 50.25 -18.81
CA ASN A 255 -4.13 49.42 -18.23
C ASN A 255 -4.95 48.73 -19.32
N ASP A 256 -5.16 49.39 -20.46
CA ASP A 256 -5.97 48.85 -21.54
C ASP A 256 -5.33 47.59 -22.13
N GLN A 257 -4.02 47.60 -22.35
CA GLN A 257 -3.26 46.41 -22.77
C GLN A 257 -3.35 45.28 -21.75
N ARG A 258 -3.39 45.58 -20.44
CA ARG A 258 -3.57 44.55 -19.39
C ARG A 258 -4.95 43.93 -19.43
N LYS A 259 -5.99 44.75 -19.61
CA LYS A 259 -7.37 44.27 -19.74
C LYS A 259 -7.56 43.45 -21.01
N GLU A 260 -7.01 43.92 -22.12
CA GLU A 260 -7.07 43.20 -23.40
C GLU A 260 -6.33 41.86 -23.31
N TRP A 261 -5.18 41.79 -22.65
CA TRP A 261 -4.48 40.54 -22.42
C TRP A 261 -5.30 39.56 -21.55
N LEU A 262 -5.90 40.06 -20.46
CA LEU A 262 -6.79 39.25 -19.61
C LEU A 262 -7.99 38.71 -20.41
N ALA A 263 -8.65 39.54 -21.22
CA ALA A 263 -9.79 39.15 -22.05
C ALA A 263 -9.43 38.12 -23.14
N ASN A 264 -8.16 38.08 -23.56
CA ASN A 264 -7.65 37.12 -24.54
C ASN A 264 -7.12 35.83 -23.88
N TYR A 265 -7.65 35.42 -22.72
CA TYR A 265 -7.24 34.21 -22.00
C TYR A 265 -7.32 32.93 -22.82
N ARG A 266 -8.18 32.86 -23.84
CA ARG A 266 -8.29 31.70 -24.73
C ARG A 266 -7.01 31.43 -25.52
N ASN A 267 -6.19 32.46 -25.75
CA ASN A 267 -4.90 32.32 -26.43
C ASN A 267 -3.84 31.60 -25.59
N TRP A 268 -4.07 31.43 -24.28
CA TRP A 268 -3.18 30.67 -23.40
C TRP A 268 -3.29 29.15 -23.64
N GLY A 269 -4.33 28.71 -24.36
CA GLY A 269 -4.65 27.31 -24.57
C GLY A 269 -5.62 26.78 -23.51
N LEU A 270 -6.51 25.89 -23.92
CA LEU A 270 -7.43 25.20 -23.02
C LEU A 270 -6.61 24.28 -22.11
N TRP A 271 -6.70 24.49 -20.79
CA TRP A 271 -5.97 23.69 -19.82
C TRP A 271 -6.75 22.44 -19.42
N TYR A 272 -8.03 22.60 -19.09
CA TYR A 272 -8.89 21.52 -18.61
C TYR A 272 -10.34 21.85 -18.93
N ARG A 273 -11.13 20.84 -19.28
CA ARG A 273 -12.59 20.97 -19.40
C ARG A 273 -13.26 19.97 -18.48
N ASP A 274 -14.20 20.46 -17.68
CA ASP A 274 -15.09 19.61 -16.90
C ASP A 274 -16.41 19.43 -17.66
N GLU A 275 -16.64 18.24 -18.20
CA GLU A 275 -17.87 17.90 -18.93
C GLU A 275 -19.09 17.76 -18.01
N HIS A 276 -18.90 17.49 -16.71
CA HIS A 276 -20.01 17.27 -15.78
C HIS A 276 -20.70 18.57 -15.39
N ILE A 277 -19.96 19.68 -15.39
CA ILE A 277 -20.48 21.01 -15.05
C ILE A 277 -20.41 22.00 -16.22
N ASP A 278 -19.93 21.54 -17.38
CA ASP A 278 -19.76 22.32 -18.61
C ASP A 278 -18.92 23.59 -18.40
N VAL A 279 -17.69 23.42 -17.89
CA VAL A 279 -16.77 24.54 -17.60
C VAL A 279 -15.43 24.31 -18.28
N ASN A 280 -14.93 25.36 -18.94
CA ASN A 280 -13.59 25.41 -19.51
C ASN A 280 -12.66 26.15 -18.54
N TYR A 281 -11.47 25.61 -18.32
CA TYR A 281 -10.43 26.22 -17.53
C TYR A 281 -9.24 26.56 -18.41
N TYR A 282 -8.74 27.79 -18.25
CA TYR A 282 -7.52 28.28 -18.88
C TYR A 282 -6.54 28.66 -17.77
N LYS A 283 -5.23 28.46 -17.99
CA LYS A 283 -4.20 28.66 -16.99
C LYS A 283 -3.04 29.48 -17.55
N PHE A 284 -2.49 30.35 -16.72
CA PHE A 284 -1.21 31.02 -16.96
C PHE A 284 -0.35 31.00 -15.67
N ASP A 285 0.84 30.41 -15.73
CA ASP A 285 1.85 30.46 -14.65
C ASP A 285 2.81 31.64 -14.83
N PHE A 286 2.98 32.45 -13.79
CA PHE A 286 3.91 33.57 -13.80
C PHE A 286 5.28 33.16 -13.26
N ARG A 287 6.32 33.92 -13.62
CA ARG A 287 7.71 33.66 -13.22
C ARG A 287 7.95 33.77 -11.71
N ASP A 288 7.12 34.55 -11.01
CA ASP A 288 7.15 34.67 -9.54
C ASP A 288 6.52 33.46 -8.83
N GLY A 289 6.01 32.49 -9.59
CA GLY A 289 5.32 31.30 -9.09
C GLY A 289 3.82 31.51 -8.84
N SER A 290 3.28 32.71 -9.08
CA SER A 290 1.85 32.97 -9.04
C SER A 290 1.16 32.27 -10.22
N ARG A 291 -0.14 31.96 -10.10
CA ARG A 291 -0.93 31.32 -11.16
C ARG A 291 -2.26 32.03 -11.36
N LEU A 292 -2.62 32.32 -12.60
CA LEU A 292 -3.95 32.81 -12.96
C LEU A 292 -4.75 31.69 -13.64
N VAL A 293 -5.95 31.42 -13.12
CA VAL A 293 -6.92 30.49 -13.71
C VAL A 293 -8.14 31.27 -14.15
N VAL A 294 -8.65 30.99 -15.35
CA VAL A 294 -9.94 31.52 -15.83
C VAL A 294 -10.93 30.37 -15.94
N ALA A 295 -12.02 30.45 -15.18
CA ALA A 295 -13.16 29.55 -15.30
C ALA A 295 -14.18 30.18 -16.26
N GLU A 296 -14.32 29.59 -17.44
CA GLU A 296 -15.26 29.99 -18.48
C GLU A 296 -16.45 29.04 -18.52
N TYR A 297 -17.63 29.64 -18.56
CA TYR A 297 -18.92 28.99 -18.57
C TYR A 297 -19.60 29.34 -19.91
N PRO A 298 -19.55 28.44 -20.92
CA PRO A 298 -20.07 28.72 -22.24
C PRO A 298 -21.59 28.91 -22.24
N GLN A 299 -22.11 29.81 -23.08
CA GLN A 299 -23.53 29.88 -23.42
C GLN A 299 -24.48 29.94 -22.21
N ARG A 300 -24.08 30.64 -21.15
CA ARG A 300 -24.87 30.76 -19.92
C ARG A 300 -26.02 31.72 -20.13
N HIS A 301 -27.17 31.36 -19.54
CA HIS A 301 -28.30 32.26 -19.47
C HIS A 301 -28.01 33.38 -18.49
N CYS A 302 -28.16 34.59 -18.99
CA CYS A 302 -28.15 35.80 -18.21
C CYS A 302 -29.59 36.07 -17.72
N TYR A 303 -29.81 36.37 -16.42
CA TYR A 303 -31.18 36.59 -15.94
C TYR A 303 -31.83 37.87 -16.51
N TRP A 304 -31.01 38.81 -17.00
CA TRP A 304 -31.45 40.11 -17.52
C TRP A 304 -31.41 40.24 -19.05
N LYS A 305 -30.87 39.26 -19.77
CA LYS A 305 -30.83 39.23 -21.24
C LYS A 305 -31.49 37.97 -21.77
N LYS A 306 -32.08 38.06 -22.96
CA LYS A 306 -32.67 36.87 -23.64
C LYS A 306 -31.60 35.97 -24.27
N ASP A 307 -30.46 36.54 -24.64
CA ASP A 307 -29.39 35.84 -25.34
C ASP A 307 -28.48 35.11 -24.35
N LYS A 308 -27.85 34.04 -24.84
CA LYS A 308 -26.80 33.30 -24.14
C LYS A 308 -25.45 33.95 -24.42
N GLU A 309 -24.65 34.11 -23.38
CA GLU A 309 -23.29 34.62 -23.51
C GLU A 309 -22.33 33.78 -22.67
N ASP A 310 -21.08 33.71 -23.10
CA ASP A 310 -20.03 33.04 -22.34
C ASP A 310 -19.71 33.92 -21.13
N GLN A 311 -19.75 33.34 -19.94
CA GLN A 311 -19.35 34.01 -18.70
C GLN A 311 -17.97 33.53 -18.30
N HIS A 312 -17.16 34.39 -17.67
CA HIS A 312 -15.84 33.98 -17.19
C HIS A 312 -15.51 34.66 -15.86
N TYR A 313 -14.72 33.96 -15.05
CA TYR A 313 -14.28 34.39 -13.74
C TYR A 313 -12.78 34.12 -13.58
N TYR A 314 -12.06 35.10 -13.05
CA TYR A 314 -10.62 35.00 -12.84
C TYR A 314 -10.33 34.54 -11.40
N HIS A 315 -9.33 33.69 -11.23
CA HIS A 315 -8.88 33.18 -9.93
C HIS A 315 -7.35 33.29 -9.86
N LEU A 316 -6.84 34.24 -9.08
CA LEU A 316 -5.41 34.47 -8.91
C LEU A 316 -4.89 33.75 -7.66
N LEU A 317 -4.04 32.75 -7.88
CA LEU A 317 -3.24 32.10 -6.87
C LEU A 317 -1.93 32.88 -6.72
N GLU A 318 -2.02 34.04 -6.08
CA GLU A 318 -0.89 34.95 -5.82
C GLU A 318 0.07 34.38 -4.77
N LYS A 319 1.36 34.34 -5.10
CA LYS A 319 2.45 33.98 -4.18
C LYS A 319 2.84 35.15 -3.28
N GLY A 320 3.14 34.85 -2.02
CA GLY A 320 3.59 35.87 -1.07
C GLY A 320 2.55 36.97 -0.81
N ARG A 321 1.26 36.63 -0.91
CA ARG A 321 0.15 37.56 -0.66
C ARG A 321 0.16 38.02 0.79
N LYS A 322 0.00 39.33 0.99
CA LYS A 322 -0.07 39.93 2.33
C LYS A 322 -1.48 39.79 2.89
N GLY A 323 -1.59 39.09 4.02
CA GLY A 323 -2.78 38.99 4.84
C GLY A 323 -2.87 40.07 5.90
N TYR A 324 -3.82 39.90 6.82
CA TYR A 324 -3.95 40.78 7.98
C TYR A 324 -2.84 40.50 8.99
N GLY A 325 -2.23 41.57 9.53
CA GLY A 325 -1.26 41.49 10.63
C GLY A 325 0.06 40.80 10.27
N ASP A 326 0.82 41.37 9.33
CA ASP A 326 2.15 40.90 8.87
C ASP A 326 2.21 39.43 8.39
N VAL A 327 1.07 38.75 8.28
CA VAL A 327 0.98 37.41 7.71
C VAL A 327 1.22 37.47 6.21
N VAL A 328 2.09 36.61 5.71
CA VAL A 328 2.32 36.39 4.29
C VAL A 328 1.97 34.94 3.97
N TYR A 329 1.19 34.71 2.92
CA TYR A 329 0.74 33.38 2.53
C TYR A 329 0.59 33.25 1.01
N ASP A 330 0.59 32.03 0.52
CA ASP A 330 0.31 31.73 -0.88
C ASP A 330 -1.18 31.47 -1.07
N SER A 331 -1.82 32.18 -1.99
CA SER A 331 -3.24 31.97 -2.27
C SER A 331 -3.45 30.62 -2.95
N GLN A 332 -4.45 29.90 -2.47
CA GLN A 332 -4.91 28.63 -3.05
C GLN A 332 -6.16 28.87 -3.89
N PHE A 333 -6.47 27.95 -4.80
CA PHE A 333 -7.67 28.05 -5.61
C PHE A 333 -8.92 28.03 -4.72
N ILE A 334 -9.80 29.01 -4.91
CA ILE A 334 -11.10 29.11 -4.27
C ILE A 334 -12.15 29.54 -5.29
N HIS A 335 -13.42 29.26 -5.01
CA HIS A 335 -14.52 29.64 -5.91
C HIS A 335 -14.69 31.17 -6.05
N SER A 336 -14.23 31.96 -5.08
CA SER A 336 -14.31 33.41 -5.17
C SER A 336 -13.44 33.92 -6.32
N ALA A 337 -14.02 34.76 -7.17
CA ALA A 337 -13.34 35.36 -8.30
C ALA A 337 -12.63 36.66 -7.90
N ASP A 338 -11.48 36.91 -8.50
CA ASP A 338 -10.76 38.18 -8.42
C ASP A 338 -11.30 39.18 -9.44
N SER A 339 -11.32 40.45 -9.05
CA SER A 339 -11.77 41.53 -9.94
C SER A 339 -10.70 41.86 -11.00
N GLU A 340 -11.14 42.23 -12.21
CA GLU A 340 -10.25 42.71 -13.28
C GLU A 340 -9.33 43.84 -12.79
N THR A 341 -9.85 44.77 -11.98
CA THR A 341 -9.08 45.88 -11.40
C THR A 341 -7.91 45.37 -10.56
N TYR A 342 -8.16 44.38 -9.70
CA TYR A 342 -7.11 43.77 -8.87
C TYR A 342 -6.03 43.08 -9.73
N LEU A 343 -6.45 42.34 -10.75
CA LEU A 343 -5.54 41.66 -11.67
C LEU A 343 -4.68 42.64 -12.47
N VAL A 344 -5.27 43.76 -12.91
CA VAL A 344 -4.54 44.83 -13.59
C VAL A 344 -3.44 45.39 -12.68
N ASP A 345 -3.72 45.57 -11.39
CA ASP A 345 -2.72 46.06 -10.43
C ASP A 345 -1.65 45.00 -10.12
N PHE A 346 -2.03 43.73 -10.01
CA PHE A 346 -1.08 42.61 -9.91
C PHE A 346 -0.12 42.60 -11.11
N LEU A 347 -0.63 42.65 -12.34
CA LEU A 347 0.17 42.66 -13.58
C LEU A 347 1.09 43.89 -13.67
N LYS A 348 0.68 45.05 -13.15
CA LYS A 348 1.56 46.23 -13.04
C LYS A 348 2.73 45.96 -12.10
N ASN A 349 2.47 45.36 -10.95
CA ASN A 349 3.49 45.12 -9.93
C ASN A 349 4.49 44.05 -10.41
N LEU A 350 4.00 42.99 -11.05
CA LEU A 350 4.83 41.94 -11.66
C LEU A 350 5.86 42.54 -12.63
N GLN A 351 5.40 43.35 -13.59
CA GLN A 351 6.27 43.98 -14.61
C GLN A 351 7.12 45.15 -14.10
N ARG A 352 6.89 45.61 -12.86
CA ARG A 352 7.76 46.60 -12.18
C ARG A 352 8.89 45.93 -11.41
N GLY A 353 8.67 44.71 -10.91
CA GLY A 353 9.68 43.91 -10.18
C GLY A 353 10.73 43.24 -11.07
N ASP A 354 10.43 43.05 -12.37
CA ASP A 354 11.35 42.50 -13.38
C ASP A 354 12.43 43.50 -13.89
N LYS A 355 12.67 44.61 -13.19
CA LYS A 355 13.62 45.67 -13.59
C LYS A 355 14.89 45.73 -12.75
#